data_AF-A0A9D1N2Q5-F1
#
_entry.id   AF-A0A9D1N2Q5-F1
#
_cell.length_a   1.000
_cell.length_b   1.000
_cell.length_c   1.000
_cell.angle_alpha   90.00
_cell.angle_beta   90.00
_cell.angle_gamma   90.00
#
_symmetry.space_group_name_H-M   'P 1'
#
loop_
_entity.id
_entity.type
_entity.pdbx_description
1 polymer ?
#
loop_
_entity_poly.entity_id
_entity_poly.type
_entity_poly.pdbx_seq_one_letter_code
_entity_poly.pdbx_strand_id
1 'polypeptide(L)'
;MPADDPYFDRVYADSYPLLLRYALLRLSNPFDAEDALQNVYLRFLERLARRGHADIGEPGAFLLRMLRNEIAAHYASRAARQAHESALDEAYLPVDEPDFALRAATREEAEAVYAAARALPGECYRVFVLYYGFEMSVEEIAAALHIGREAVKGRLFRARRSIRAQLTQGPVPPTNRKGEITR
;
A
#
# COMPACT_ATOMS: atom_id res chain seq x y z
N MET A 1 3.75 20.49 28.29
CA MET A 1 3.15 19.51 27.35
C MET A 1 1.64 19.67 27.50
N PRO A 2 0.85 20.09 26.50
CA PRO A 2 -0.59 20.11 26.71
C PRO A 2 -1.08 18.67 26.49
N ALA A 3 -1.22 17.94 27.59
CA ALA A 3 -2.01 16.71 27.62
C ALA A 3 -3.53 17.00 27.49
N ASP A 4 -3.90 18.29 27.49
CA ASP A 4 -5.27 18.79 27.41
C ASP A 4 -5.41 19.76 26.22
N ASP A 5 -5.32 19.26 24.99
CA ASP A 5 -5.69 20.03 23.78
C ASP A 5 -7.10 19.61 23.33
N PRO A 6 -8.15 20.41 23.60
CA PRO A 6 -9.53 20.06 23.26
C PRO A 6 -9.75 19.83 21.76
N TYR A 7 -8.93 20.45 20.91
CA TYR A 7 -9.00 20.23 19.48
C TYR A 7 -8.47 18.85 19.12
N PHE A 8 -7.35 18.44 19.72
CA PHE A 8 -6.80 17.09 19.53
C PHE A 8 -7.81 16.02 19.97
N ASP A 9 -8.39 16.15 21.16
CA ASP A 9 -9.33 15.15 21.71
C ASP A 9 -10.55 14.96 20.80
N ARG A 10 -11.13 16.07 20.31
CA ARG A 10 -12.25 16.02 19.37
C ARG A 10 -11.86 15.31 18.08
N VAL A 11 -10.74 15.72 17.47
CA VAL A 11 -10.28 15.14 16.20
C VAL A 11 -9.95 13.65 16.37
N TYR A 12 -9.34 13.26 17.49
CA TYR A 12 -9.05 11.86 17.81
C TYR A 12 -10.35 11.05 17.90
N ALA A 13 -11.33 11.49 18.70
CA ALA A 13 -12.59 10.78 18.87
C ALA A 13 -13.35 10.59 17.53
N ASP A 14 -13.37 11.64 16.70
CA ASP A 14 -14.10 11.63 15.43
C ASP A 14 -13.43 10.74 14.37
N SER A 15 -12.09 10.68 14.35
CA SER A 15 -11.33 10.03 13.27
C SER A 15 -10.87 8.60 13.60
N TYR A 16 -10.72 8.26 14.89
CA TYR A 16 -10.16 6.98 15.33
C TYR A 16 -10.88 5.75 14.76
N PRO A 17 -12.22 5.64 14.81
CA PRO A 17 -12.91 4.44 14.31
C PRO A 17 -12.70 4.21 12.81
N LEU A 18 -12.69 5.29 12.03
CA LEU A 18 -12.52 5.22 10.58
C LEU A 18 -11.08 4.90 10.20
N LEU A 19 -10.11 5.51 10.87
CA LEU A 19 -8.68 5.29 10.62
C LEU A 19 -8.26 3.88 11.07
N LEU A 20 -8.79 3.37 12.19
CA LEU A 20 -8.53 1.99 12.64
C LEU A 20 -9.07 0.98 11.64
N ARG A 21 -10.32 1.16 11.19
CA ARG A 21 -10.90 0.29 10.16
C ARG A 21 -10.09 0.34 8.86
N TYR A 22 -9.62 1.52 8.45
CA TYR A 22 -8.75 1.66 7.29
C TYR A 22 -7.44 0.90 7.45
N ALA A 23 -6.75 1.07 8.59
CA ALA A 23 -5.49 0.40 8.89
C ALA A 23 -5.67 -1.13 8.93
N LEU A 24 -6.69 -1.64 9.61
CA LEU A 24 -6.98 -3.09 9.71
C LEU A 24 -7.33 -3.73 8.35
N LEU A 25 -7.91 -2.97 7.41
CA LEU A 25 -8.16 -3.44 6.05
C LEU A 25 -6.90 -3.46 5.15
N ARG A 26 -5.79 -2.86 5.59
CA ARG A 26 -4.57 -2.67 4.80
C ARG A 26 -3.33 -3.31 5.42
N LEU A 27 -3.37 -3.59 6.73
CA LEU A 27 -2.36 -4.30 7.47
C LEU A 27 -2.90 -5.68 7.84
N SER A 28 -2.10 -6.71 7.59
CA SER A 28 -2.48 -8.09 7.90
C SER A 28 -2.39 -8.43 9.39
N ASN A 29 -1.81 -7.56 10.20
CA ASN A 29 -1.60 -7.75 11.63
C ASN A 29 -2.26 -6.58 12.40
N PRO A 30 -3.18 -6.85 13.34
CA PRO A 30 -3.84 -5.81 14.11
C PRO A 30 -2.89 -4.97 14.98
N PHE A 31 -1.79 -5.56 15.48
CA PHE A 31 -0.78 -4.81 16.26
C PHE A 31 -0.07 -3.76 15.41
N ASP A 32 0.27 -4.10 14.15
CA ASP A 32 0.88 -3.13 13.22
C ASP A 32 -0.08 -1.96 12.91
N ALA A 33 -1.40 -2.20 12.97
CA ALA A 33 -2.41 -1.16 12.72
C ALA A 33 -2.57 -0.19 13.90
N GLU A 34 -2.56 -0.70 15.13
CA GLU A 34 -2.58 0.13 16.34
C GLU A 34 -1.29 0.96 16.48
N ASP A 35 -0.14 0.35 16.22
CA ASP A 35 1.16 1.05 16.23
C ASP A 35 1.20 2.18 15.19
N ALA A 36 0.74 1.91 13.96
CA ALA A 36 0.66 2.93 12.92
C ALA A 36 -0.24 4.11 13.32
N LEU A 37 -1.38 3.81 13.95
CA LEU A 37 -2.29 4.85 14.47
C LEU A 37 -1.66 5.67 15.58
N GLN A 38 -1.01 5.02 16.56
CA GLN A 38 -0.30 5.74 17.62
C GLN A 38 0.74 6.70 17.04
N ASN A 39 1.56 6.23 16.10
CA ASN A 39 2.56 7.08 15.45
C ASN A 39 1.93 8.27 14.73
N VAL A 40 0.80 8.07 14.04
CA VAL A 40 0.07 9.16 13.36
C VAL A 40 -0.41 10.21 14.37
N TYR A 41 -1.04 9.79 15.47
CA TYR A 41 -1.54 10.72 16.47
C TYR A 41 -0.43 11.43 17.24
N LEU A 42 0.67 10.75 17.56
CA LEU A 42 1.85 11.38 18.16
C LEU A 42 2.42 12.47 17.25
N ARG A 43 2.61 12.17 15.96
CA ARG A 43 3.07 13.15 14.96
C ARG A 43 2.07 14.29 14.76
N PHE A 44 0.78 14.00 14.86
CA PHE A 44 -0.26 15.02 14.77
C PHE A 44 -0.19 15.97 15.97
N LEU A 45 -0.07 15.44 17.18
CA LEU A 45 0.10 16.22 18.40
C LEU A 45 1.37 17.10 18.33
N GLU A 46 2.50 16.55 17.87
CA GLU A 46 3.73 17.33 17.64
C GLU A 46 3.51 18.43 16.59
N ARG A 47 2.79 18.12 15.50
CA ARG A 47 2.46 19.07 14.45
C ARG A 47 1.59 20.20 14.97
N LEU A 48 0.62 19.92 15.85
CA LEU A 48 -0.20 20.92 16.52
C LEU A 48 0.65 21.80 17.45
N ALA A 49 1.51 21.20 18.26
CA ALA A 49 2.39 21.95 19.16
C ALA A 49 3.33 22.91 18.40
N ARG A 50 3.77 22.54 17.20
CA ARG A 50 4.72 23.34 16.40
C ARG A 50 4.07 24.46 15.59
N ARG A 51 2.86 24.28 15.05
CA ARG A 51 2.25 25.30 14.15
C ARG A 51 0.75 25.56 14.39
N GLY A 52 0.16 24.97 15.42
CA GLY A 52 -1.29 25.02 15.65
C GLY A 52 -2.09 24.27 14.59
N HIS A 53 -3.40 24.53 14.55
CA HIS A 53 -4.37 23.89 13.64
C HIS A 53 -5.02 24.84 12.63
N ALA A 54 -4.61 26.11 12.57
CA ALA A 54 -5.29 27.12 11.75
C ALA A 54 -5.27 26.84 10.24
N ASP A 55 -4.26 26.10 9.76
CA ASP A 55 -4.10 25.69 8.36
C ASP A 55 -4.73 24.32 8.04
N ILE A 56 -5.35 23.66 9.03
CA ILE A 56 -5.96 22.35 8.89
C ILE A 56 -7.46 22.52 8.65
N GLY A 57 -7.85 22.57 7.37
CA GLY A 57 -9.28 22.66 6.99
C GLY A 57 -10.05 21.38 7.29
N GLU A 58 -9.51 20.23 6.88
CA GLU A 58 -10.16 18.91 6.99
C GLU A 58 -9.28 17.92 7.80
N PRO A 59 -9.45 17.84 9.12
CA PRO A 59 -8.55 17.08 10.00
C PRO A 59 -8.55 15.57 9.70
N GLY A 60 -9.71 15.01 9.35
CA GLY A 60 -9.82 13.59 9.00
C GLY A 60 -9.04 13.24 7.73
N ALA A 61 -9.13 14.07 6.69
CA ALA A 61 -8.37 13.87 5.45
C ALA A 61 -6.86 14.04 5.68
N PHE A 62 -6.48 14.99 6.55
CA PHE A 62 -5.10 15.20 6.95
C PHE A 62 -4.52 13.97 7.66
N LEU A 63 -5.23 13.44 8.66
CA LEU A 63 -4.83 12.24 9.40
C LEU A 63 -4.82 10.99 8.53
N LEU A 64 -5.78 10.84 7.61
CA LEU A 64 -5.79 9.73 6.65
C LEU A 64 -4.56 9.76 5.75
N ARG A 65 -4.13 10.95 5.29
CA ARG A 65 -2.89 11.10 4.53
C ARG A 65 -1.66 10.73 5.35
N MET A 66 -1.60 11.16 6.62
CA MET A 66 -0.53 10.77 7.53
C MET A 66 -0.48 9.25 7.73
N LEU A 67 -1.63 8.62 7.97
CA LEU A 67 -1.74 7.18 8.14
C LEU A 67 -1.32 6.41 6.90
N ARG A 68 -1.74 6.84 5.71
CA ARG A 68 -1.31 6.26 4.43
C ARG A 68 0.21 6.29 4.30
N ASN A 69 0.83 7.42 4.62
CA ASN A 69 2.28 7.57 4.56
C ASN A 69 3.02 6.71 5.59
N GLU A 70 2.49 6.60 6.81
CA GLU A 70 3.07 5.77 7.88
C GLU A 70 3.02 4.29 7.50
N ILE A 71 1.88 3.81 6.99
CA ILE A 71 1.73 2.43 6.56
C ILE A 71 2.62 2.14 5.32
N ALA A 72 2.70 3.07 4.37
CA ALA A 72 3.60 2.94 3.23
C ALA A 72 5.07 2.83 3.65
N ALA A 73 5.50 3.65 4.62
CA ALA A 73 6.85 3.58 5.18
C ALA A 73 7.10 2.24 5.90
N HIS A 74 6.11 1.71 6.61
CA HIS A 74 6.19 0.38 7.23
C HIS A 74 6.45 -0.72 6.19
N TYR A 75 5.70 -0.74 5.08
CA TYR A 75 5.92 -1.70 3.99
C TYR A 75 7.27 -1.49 3.28
N ALA A 76 7.68 -0.24 3.05
CA ALA A 76 8.97 0.07 2.46
C ALA A 76 10.14 -0.43 3.33
N SER A 77 10.06 -0.24 4.65
CA SER A 77 11.07 -0.69 5.62
C SER A 77 11.14 -2.22 5.73
N ARG A 78 9.99 -2.91 5.78
CA ARG A 78 9.97 -4.39 5.77
C ARG A 78 10.56 -4.94 4.49
N ALA A 79 10.23 -4.33 3.36
CA ALA A 79 10.70 -4.79 2.09
C ALA A 79 12.18 -4.44 1.81
N ALA A 80 12.73 -3.36 2.38
CA ALA A 80 14.18 -3.11 2.39
C ALA A 80 14.94 -4.21 3.16
N ARG A 81 14.35 -4.72 4.25
CA ARG A 81 14.88 -5.87 5.01
C ARG A 81 14.76 -7.19 4.25
N GLN A 82 13.80 -7.32 3.33
CA GLN A 82 13.52 -8.53 2.56
C GLN A 82 14.16 -8.53 1.16
N ALA A 83 14.54 -7.36 0.63
CA ALA A 83 15.18 -7.17 -0.67
C ALA A 83 16.65 -7.62 -0.71
N HIS A 84 17.19 -8.19 0.38
CA HIS A 84 18.47 -8.89 0.34
C HIS A 84 18.43 -10.24 -0.38
N GLU A 85 17.28 -10.67 -0.93
CA GLU A 85 17.15 -12.03 -1.50
C GLU A 85 16.67 -12.15 -2.95
N SER A 86 16.47 -11.09 -3.75
CA SER A 86 16.22 -11.31 -5.19
C SER A 86 16.51 -10.07 -6.04
N ALA A 87 17.65 -10.09 -6.73
CA ALA A 87 17.89 -9.27 -7.91
C ALA A 87 17.31 -10.00 -9.13
N LEU A 88 16.32 -9.40 -9.80
CA LEU A 88 15.93 -9.83 -11.15
C LEU A 88 15.79 -8.64 -12.08
N ASP A 89 16.56 -8.76 -13.16
CA ASP A 89 16.74 -7.97 -14.39
C ASP A 89 15.68 -6.92 -14.74
N GLU A 90 16.17 -5.71 -14.98
CA GLU A 90 15.47 -4.62 -15.64
C GLU A 90 15.47 -4.81 -17.16
N ALA A 91 14.40 -5.37 -17.72
CA ALA A 91 14.05 -5.15 -19.12
C ALA A 91 13.06 -3.97 -19.21
N TYR A 92 13.54 -2.86 -19.77
CA TYR A 92 12.79 -1.63 -20.04
C TYR A 92 11.76 -1.92 -21.15
N LEU A 93 10.46 -1.82 -20.83
CA LEU A 93 9.40 -1.83 -21.84
C LEU A 93 8.77 -0.43 -21.90
N PRO A 94 8.60 0.16 -23.10
CA PRO A 94 7.93 1.45 -23.24
C PRO A 94 6.44 1.26 -22.93
N VAL A 95 5.88 2.12 -22.07
CA VAL A 95 4.46 2.08 -21.68
C VAL A 95 3.80 3.38 -22.13
N ASP A 96 3.18 3.34 -23.31
CA ASP A 96 2.13 4.27 -23.73
C ASP A 96 0.84 3.45 -23.87
N GLU A 97 -0.06 3.53 -22.89
CA GLU A 97 -1.51 3.28 -23.05
C GLU A 97 -2.29 3.54 -21.73
N PRO A 98 -3.61 3.83 -21.82
CA PRO A 98 -4.33 4.60 -20.82
C PRO A 98 -4.65 3.81 -19.54
N ASP A 99 -4.81 4.58 -18.47
CA ASP A 99 -5.02 4.11 -17.10
C ASP A 99 -6.39 3.41 -16.96
N PHE A 100 -6.45 2.13 -17.32
CA PHE A 100 -7.59 1.28 -16.98
C PHE A 100 -7.43 0.78 -15.55
N ALA A 101 -8.08 1.50 -14.64
CA ALA A 101 -8.15 1.17 -13.23
C ALA A 101 -8.82 -0.21 -13.04
N LEU A 102 -8.12 -1.13 -12.38
CA LEU A 102 -8.70 -2.36 -11.85
C LEU A 102 -9.63 -1.98 -10.69
N ARG A 103 -10.88 -1.62 -11.00
CA ARG A 103 -11.91 -1.29 -10.00
C ARG A 103 -12.70 -2.57 -9.69
N ALA A 104 -12.51 -3.11 -8.50
CA ALA A 104 -13.41 -4.12 -7.95
C ALA A 104 -14.73 -3.45 -7.54
N ALA A 105 -15.87 -4.02 -7.96
CA ALA A 105 -17.21 -3.55 -7.62
C ALA A 105 -17.76 -4.23 -6.35
N THR A 106 -17.26 -5.43 -6.01
CA THR A 106 -17.65 -6.18 -4.81
C THR A 106 -16.47 -6.48 -3.89
N ARG A 107 -16.76 -6.83 -2.63
CA ARG A 107 -15.75 -7.27 -1.66
C ARG A 107 -15.04 -8.54 -2.11
N GLU A 108 -15.78 -9.51 -2.67
CA GLU A 108 -15.23 -10.78 -3.18
C GLU A 108 -14.30 -10.55 -4.38
N GLU A 109 -14.65 -9.62 -5.27
CA GLU A 109 -13.77 -9.22 -6.38
C GLU A 109 -12.48 -8.56 -5.86
N ALA A 110 -12.59 -7.71 -4.84
CA ALA A 110 -11.43 -7.08 -4.22
C ALA A 110 -10.53 -8.15 -3.57
N GLU A 111 -11.11 -9.09 -2.83
CA GLU A 111 -10.36 -10.20 -2.21
C GLU A 111 -9.66 -11.07 -3.26
N ALA A 112 -10.33 -11.39 -4.38
CA ALA A 112 -9.74 -12.13 -5.49
C ALA A 112 -8.57 -11.36 -6.15
N VAL A 113 -8.72 -10.05 -6.36
CA VAL A 113 -7.66 -9.18 -6.88
C VAL A 113 -6.45 -9.17 -5.95
N TYR A 114 -6.66 -9.01 -4.65
CA TYR A 114 -5.57 -9.00 -3.67
C TYR A 114 -4.91 -10.37 -3.52
N ALA A 115 -5.68 -11.46 -3.62
CA ALA A 115 -5.14 -12.82 -3.65
C ALA A 115 -4.25 -13.05 -4.87
N ALA A 116 -4.70 -12.64 -6.06
CA ALA A 116 -3.89 -12.70 -7.28
C ALA A 116 -2.63 -11.80 -7.19
N ALA A 117 -2.76 -10.64 -6.55
CA ALA A 117 -1.63 -9.75 -6.33
C ALA A 117 -0.53 -10.40 -5.45
N ARG A 118 -0.90 -11.21 -4.45
CA ARG A 118 0.09 -11.91 -3.60
C ARG A 118 0.99 -12.89 -4.36
N ALA A 119 0.57 -13.35 -5.53
CA ALA A 119 1.38 -14.22 -6.40
C ALA A 119 2.35 -13.43 -7.32
N LEU A 120 2.34 -12.09 -7.27
CA LEU A 120 3.27 -11.26 -8.04
C LEU A 120 4.70 -11.34 -7.49
N PRO A 121 5.73 -11.12 -8.33
CA PRO A 121 7.08 -10.85 -7.84
C PRO A 121 7.07 -9.70 -6.84
N GLY A 122 7.88 -9.79 -5.77
CA GLY A 122 7.83 -8.87 -4.63
C GLY A 122 7.82 -7.40 -5.02
N GLU A 123 8.66 -6.99 -5.97
CA GLU A 123 8.73 -5.61 -6.45
C GLU A 123 7.47 -5.14 -7.21
N CYS A 124 6.82 -6.03 -7.95
CA CYS A 124 5.55 -5.75 -8.63
C CYS A 124 4.38 -5.70 -7.63
N TYR A 125 4.37 -6.61 -6.66
CA TYR A 125 3.38 -6.61 -5.57
C TYR A 125 3.47 -5.32 -4.76
N ARG A 126 4.68 -4.90 -4.38
CA ARG A 126 4.93 -3.66 -3.61
C ARG A 126 4.34 -2.44 -4.31
N VAL A 127 4.71 -2.24 -5.57
CA VAL A 127 4.21 -1.11 -6.36
C VAL A 127 2.69 -1.16 -6.54
N PHE A 128 2.12 -2.36 -6.75
CA PHE A 128 0.67 -2.55 -6.83
C PHE A 128 -0.06 -2.15 -5.54
N VAL A 129 0.42 -2.63 -4.40
CA VAL A 129 -0.19 -2.33 -3.09
C VAL A 129 -0.05 -0.85 -2.74
N LEU A 130 1.10 -0.23 -3.00
CA LEU A 130 1.29 1.21 -2.78
C LEU A 130 0.35 2.05 -3.67
N TYR A 131 0.16 1.66 -4.94
CA TYR A 131 -0.71 2.40 -5.85
C TYR A 131 -2.20 2.18 -5.57
N TYR A 132 -2.67 0.94 -5.48
CA TYR A 132 -4.11 0.63 -5.35
C TYR A 132 -4.58 0.50 -3.90
N GLY A 133 -3.72 0.01 -3.00
CA GLY A 133 -4.03 -0.12 -1.58
C GLY A 133 -3.88 1.19 -0.84
N PHE A 134 -2.81 1.93 -1.14
CA PHE A 134 -2.47 3.19 -0.48
C PHE A 134 -2.69 4.44 -1.34
N GLU A 135 -3.29 4.30 -2.53
CA GLU A 135 -3.64 5.40 -3.44
C GLU A 135 -2.48 6.37 -3.72
N MET A 136 -1.23 5.89 -3.64
CA MET A 136 -0.05 6.72 -3.86
C MET A 136 0.14 6.99 -5.34
N SER A 137 0.55 8.20 -5.68
CA SER A 137 0.97 8.59 -7.02
C SER A 137 2.25 7.87 -7.44
N VAL A 138 2.51 7.84 -8.76
CA VAL A 138 3.75 7.28 -9.32
C VAL A 138 4.98 7.98 -8.73
N GLU A 139 4.90 9.30 -8.53
CA GLU A 139 5.93 10.14 -7.94
C GLU A 139 6.21 9.77 -6.48
N GLU A 140 5.16 9.60 -5.67
CA GLU A 140 5.30 9.21 -4.25
C GLU A 140 5.89 7.81 -4.12
N ILE A 141 5.49 6.87 -4.98
CA ILE A 141 6.03 5.49 -4.98
C ILE A 141 7.49 5.48 -5.42
N ALA A 142 7.85 6.26 -6.46
CA ALA A 142 9.23 6.40 -6.92
C ALA A 142 10.14 6.91 -5.79
N ALA A 143 9.69 7.94 -5.07
CA ALA A 143 10.40 8.47 -3.92
C ALA A 143 10.50 7.45 -2.77
N ALA A 144 9.40 6.77 -2.43
CA ALA A 144 9.35 5.82 -1.32
C ALA A 144 10.19 4.54 -1.55
N LEU A 145 10.33 4.12 -2.82
CA LEU A 145 11.07 2.91 -3.19
C LEU A 145 12.48 3.21 -3.71
N HIS A 146 12.86 4.48 -3.83
CA HIS A 146 14.13 4.92 -4.43
C HIS A 146 14.38 4.34 -5.84
N ILE A 147 13.34 4.35 -6.67
CA ILE A 147 13.38 3.88 -8.07
C ILE A 147 12.88 4.96 -9.03
N GLY A 148 13.19 4.84 -10.32
CA GLY A 148 12.68 5.76 -11.34
C GLY A 148 11.16 5.65 -11.55
N ARG A 149 10.50 6.76 -11.93
CA ARG A 149 9.06 6.76 -12.27
C ARG A 149 8.70 5.73 -13.36
N GLU A 150 9.58 5.55 -14.33
CA GLU A 150 9.40 4.57 -15.41
C GLU A 150 9.48 3.12 -14.88
N ALA A 151 10.33 2.86 -13.88
CA ALA A 151 10.36 1.57 -13.20
C ALA A 151 9.05 1.31 -12.42
N VAL A 152 8.49 2.33 -11.76
CA VAL A 152 7.16 2.24 -11.11
C VAL A 152 6.08 1.89 -12.13
N LYS A 153 5.98 2.63 -13.24
CA LYS A 153 5.01 2.38 -14.31
C LYS A 153 5.16 0.98 -14.90
N GLY A 154 6.39 0.55 -15.20
CA GLY A 154 6.68 -0.78 -15.72
C GLY A 154 6.29 -1.90 -14.75
N ARG A 155 6.52 -1.70 -13.44
CA ARG A 155 6.08 -2.65 -12.39
C ARG A 155 4.56 -2.68 -12.24
N LEU A 156 3.87 -1.54 -12.29
CA LEU A 156 2.40 -1.48 -12.32
C LEU A 156 1.83 -2.21 -13.52
N PHE A 157 2.40 -1.99 -14.70
CA PHE A 157 1.98 -2.67 -15.92
C PHE A 157 2.10 -4.19 -15.79
N ARG A 158 3.25 -4.70 -15.35
CA ARG A 158 3.46 -6.13 -15.10
C ARG A 158 2.51 -6.69 -14.04
N ALA A 159 2.29 -5.95 -12.96
CA ALA A 159 1.34 -6.33 -11.91
C ALA A 159 -0.09 -6.48 -12.46
N ARG A 160 -0.60 -5.46 -13.15
CA ARG A 160 -1.94 -5.46 -13.76
C ARG A 160 -2.10 -6.61 -14.75
N ARG A 161 -1.11 -6.84 -15.63
CA ARG A 161 -1.12 -7.92 -16.62
C ARG A 161 -1.19 -9.30 -15.97
N SER A 162 -0.38 -9.53 -14.93
CA SER A 162 -0.36 -10.82 -14.23
C SER A 162 -1.65 -11.07 -13.45
N ILE A 163 -2.16 -10.05 -12.73
CA ILE A 163 -3.45 -10.16 -12.02
C ILE A 163 -4.58 -10.47 -13.00
N ARG A 164 -4.64 -9.75 -14.13
CA ARG A 164 -5.66 -10.01 -15.17
C ARG A 164 -5.57 -11.44 -15.70
N ALA A 165 -4.37 -11.93 -15.98
CA ALA A 165 -4.17 -13.30 -16.45
C ALA A 165 -4.72 -14.33 -15.45
N GLN A 166 -4.44 -14.15 -14.16
CA GLN A 166 -4.92 -15.05 -13.10
C GLN A 166 -6.44 -15.00 -12.92
N LEU A 167 -7.04 -13.81 -12.97
CA LEU A 167 -8.49 -13.64 -12.84
C LEU A 167 -9.26 -14.14 -14.08
N THR A 168 -8.65 -14.10 -15.26
CA THR A 168 -9.28 -14.59 -16.50
C THR A 168 -9.15 -16.10 -16.66
N GLN A 169 -8.13 -16.73 -16.05
CA GLN A 169 -7.88 -18.17 -16.19
C GLN A 169 -8.54 -19.06 -15.12
N GLY A 170 -9.26 -18.50 -14.13
CA GLY A 170 -9.75 -19.28 -12.99
C GLY A 170 -8.60 -19.86 -12.14
N PRO A 171 -8.87 -20.52 -11.00
CA PRO A 171 -7.83 -20.94 -10.08
C PRO A 171 -6.85 -21.90 -10.78
N VAL A 172 -5.62 -21.46 -10.99
CA VAL A 172 -4.55 -22.33 -11.48
C VAL A 172 -4.22 -23.33 -10.36
N PRO A 173 -4.45 -24.65 -10.53
CA PRO A 173 -4.07 -25.63 -9.53
C PRO A 173 -2.55 -25.58 -9.33
N PRO A 174 -2.05 -25.85 -8.10
CA PRO A 174 -0.63 -25.75 -7.80
C PRO A 174 0.17 -26.61 -8.76
N THR A 175 1.05 -25.96 -9.52
CA THR A 175 1.93 -26.61 -10.48
C THR A 175 2.93 -27.47 -9.70
N ASN A 176 2.66 -28.77 -9.60
CA ASN A 176 3.60 -29.72 -9.04
C ASN A 176 4.77 -29.90 -10.01
N ARG A 177 5.87 -29.17 -9.77
CA ARG A 177 7.18 -29.48 -10.36
C ARG A 177 7.81 -30.63 -9.58
N LYS A 178 7.54 -31.86 -10.02
CA LYS A 178 8.56 -32.90 -10.18
C LYS A 178 8.18 -33.76 -11.37
N GLY A 179 8.77 -33.45 -12.51
CA GLY A 179 8.93 -34.44 -13.56
C GLY A 179 10.01 -35.42 -13.12
N GLU A 180 9.75 -36.71 -13.26
CA GLU A 180 10.75 -37.62 -13.79
C GLU A 180 10.03 -38.71 -14.58
N ILE A 181 10.55 -38.88 -15.80
CA ILE A 181 10.10 -39.72 -16.88
C ILE A 181 10.81 -41.07 -16.66
N THR A 182 10.21 -42.20 -17.06
CA THR A 182 10.83 -43.20 -17.97
C THR A 182 9.98 -44.48 -18.05
N ARG A 183 9.52 -44.73 -19.28
CA ARG A 183 9.18 -45.98 -20.00
C ARG A 183 8.48 -47.13 -19.29
#